data_AF-A0A2I0L328-F1
#
_entry.id   AF-A0A2I0L328-F1
#
_cell.length_a   1.000
_cell.length_b   1.000
_cell.length_c   1.000
_cell.angle_alpha   90.00
_cell.angle_beta   90.00
_cell.angle_gamma   90.00
#
_symmetry.space_group_name_H-M   'P 1'
#
loop_
_entity.id
_entity.type
_entity.pdbx_description
1 polymer ?
#
loop_
_entity_poly.entity_id
_entity_poly.type
_entity_poly.pdbx_seq_one_letter_code
_entity_poly.pdbx_strand_id
1 'polypeptide(L)'
;MYEKARRGESIELSPRRISIFQFDIERSLEDRQNLIFRVTCSKGTYIRSLCADLGKALGSCAHLTALRRDSIGQYSADDAWEFHDLEEAITKAYF
;
A
#
# COMPACT_ATOMS: atom_id res chain seq x y z
N MET A 1 -4.29 -16.07 -9.50
CA MET A 1 -3.37 -16.06 -8.35
C MET A 1 -4.11 -16.26 -7.03
N TYR A 2 -5.01 -15.35 -6.64
CA TYR A 2 -5.74 -15.46 -5.35
C TYR A 2 -6.51 -16.78 -5.17
N GLU A 3 -7.15 -17.30 -6.22
CA GLU A 3 -7.90 -18.57 -6.12
C GLU A 3 -7.00 -19.79 -5.85
N LYS A 4 -5.86 -19.88 -6.55
CA LYS A 4 -4.86 -20.94 -6.32
C LYS A 4 -4.30 -20.87 -4.88
N ALA A 5 -3.98 -19.67 -4.42
CA ALA A 5 -3.51 -19.44 -3.04
C ALA A 5 -4.57 -19.85 -2.00
N ARG A 6 -5.87 -19.56 -2.25
CA ARG A 6 -6.97 -19.99 -1.37
C ARG A 6 -7.14 -21.51 -1.32
N ARG A 7 -6.70 -22.24 -2.34
CA ARG A 7 -6.68 -23.71 -2.38
C ARG A 7 -5.39 -24.31 -1.80
N GLY A 8 -4.50 -23.50 -1.24
CA GLY A 8 -3.22 -23.94 -0.70
C GLY A 8 -2.17 -24.30 -1.76
N GLU A 9 -2.45 -24.04 -3.04
CA GLU A 9 -1.48 -24.26 -4.12
C GLU A 9 -0.38 -23.19 -4.03
N SER A 10 0.89 -23.62 -4.03
CA SER A 10 2.02 -22.70 -4.14
C SER A 10 2.02 -22.03 -5.52
N ILE A 11 2.33 -20.74 -5.54
CA ILE A 11 2.43 -19.98 -6.78
C ILE A 11 3.82 -19.39 -6.83
N GLU A 12 4.61 -19.84 -7.81
CA GLU A 12 5.84 -19.15 -8.14
C GLU A 12 5.50 -17.82 -8.83
N LEU A 13 5.93 -16.73 -8.20
CA LEU A 13 5.85 -15.40 -8.78
C LEU A 13 7.22 -15.03 -9.30
N SER A 14 7.32 -14.77 -10.60
CA SER A 14 8.55 -14.21 -11.15
C SER A 14 8.81 -12.84 -10.51
N PRO A 15 10.05 -12.57 -10.06
CA PRO A 15 10.39 -11.28 -9.48
C PRO A 15 10.18 -10.17 -10.50
N ARG A 16 9.58 -9.06 -10.06
CA ARG A 16 9.37 -7.88 -10.90
C ARG A 16 10.35 -6.79 -10.48
N ARG A 17 11.00 -6.18 -11.46
CA ARG A 17 11.85 -5.01 -11.20
C ARG A 17 10.95 -3.84 -10.81
N ILE A 18 11.25 -3.28 -9.65
CA ILE A 18 10.61 -2.07 -9.11
C ILE A 18 11.70 -1.04 -8.76
N SER A 19 11.28 0.18 -8.50
CA SER A 19 12.15 1.24 -8.01
C SER A 19 11.53 1.85 -6.76
N ILE A 20 12.34 1.98 -5.71
CA ILE A 20 12.01 2.77 -4.52
C ILE A 20 12.73 4.10 -4.69
N PHE A 21 11.97 5.18 -4.82
CA PHE A 21 12.49 6.53 -5.01
C PHE A 21 12.75 7.23 -3.67
N GLN A 22 11.93 6.93 -2.67
CA GLN A 22 12.07 7.44 -1.30
C GLN A 22 11.47 6.42 -0.33
N PHE A 23 12.08 6.27 0.84
CA PHE A 23 11.63 5.37 1.90
C PHE A 23 11.95 6.01 3.25
N ASP A 24 10.92 6.59 3.87
CA ASP A 24 10.99 7.19 5.19
C ASP A 24 10.37 6.24 6.21
N ILE A 25 11.03 6.06 7.35
CA ILE A 25 10.58 5.16 8.42
C ILE A 25 10.44 5.97 9.70
N GLU A 26 9.30 5.79 10.36
CA GLU A 26 9.01 6.33 11.67
C GLU A 26 8.67 5.19 12.63
N ARG A 27 9.26 5.26 13.82
CA ARG A 27 9.01 4.28 14.89
C ARG A 27 8.62 5.01 16.15
N SER A 28 7.46 4.63 16.71
CA SER A 28 7.03 5.10 18.01
C SER A 28 7.83 4.42 19.13
N LEU A 29 8.18 5.19 20.17
CA LEU A 29 8.81 4.64 21.38
C LEU A 29 7.79 3.93 22.29
N GLU A 30 6.53 4.32 22.19
CA GLU A 30 5.39 3.81 22.96
C GLU A 30 4.78 2.57 22.30
N ASP A 31 4.69 2.57 20.96
CA ASP A 31 4.28 1.42 20.16
C ASP A 31 5.48 0.82 19.43
N ARG A 32 6.19 -0.05 20.15
CA ARG A 32 7.43 -0.66 19.65
C ARG A 32 7.20 -1.83 18.70
N GLN A 33 5.98 -2.36 18.64
CA GLN A 33 5.63 -3.49 17.77
C GLN A 33 5.26 -3.02 16.37
N ASN A 34 4.60 -1.87 16.26
CA ASN A 34 4.30 -1.28 14.96
C ASN A 34 5.44 -0.38 14.47
N LEU A 35 5.54 -0.30 13.15
CA LEU A 35 6.44 0.58 12.44
C LEU A 35 5.65 1.20 11.31
N ILE A 36 5.79 2.52 11.15
CA ILE A 36 5.14 3.25 10.07
C ILE A 36 6.22 3.58 9.06
N PHE A 37 5.91 3.43 7.78
CA PHE A 37 6.77 3.94 6.72
C PHE A 37 5.96 4.63 5.64
N ARG A 38 6.61 5.62 5.02
CA ARG A 38 6.15 6.29 3.81
C ARG A 38 7.09 5.93 2.69
N VAL A 39 6.54 5.57 1.53
CA VAL A 39 7.35 5.12 0.40
C VAL A 39 6.85 5.74 -0.90
N THR A 40 7.79 6.24 -1.69
CA THR A 40 7.55 6.67 -3.07
C THR A 40 8.16 5.61 -3.98
N CYS A 41 7.33 4.94 -4.80
CA CYS A 41 7.77 3.77 -5.55
C CYS A 41 7.21 3.73 -6.98
N SER A 42 7.84 2.95 -7.84
CA SER A 42 7.36 2.70 -9.20
C SER A 42 6.03 1.93 -9.19
N LYS A 43 5.30 2.00 -10.31
CA LYS A 43 4.10 1.18 -10.53
C LYS A 43 4.40 -0.31 -10.33
N GLY A 44 3.39 -1.05 -9.87
CA GLY A 44 3.50 -2.50 -9.67
C GLY A 44 4.24 -2.93 -8.40
N THR A 45 4.67 -1.98 -7.56
CA THR A 45 5.23 -2.28 -6.24
C THR A 45 4.14 -2.81 -5.32
N TYR A 46 4.35 -4.00 -4.77
CA TYR A 46 3.43 -4.63 -3.84
C TYR A 46 3.85 -4.30 -2.41
N ILE A 47 3.20 -3.31 -1.79
CA ILE A 47 3.58 -2.81 -0.45
C ILE A 47 3.58 -3.92 0.61
N ARG A 48 2.68 -4.91 0.48
CA ARG A 48 2.66 -6.09 1.35
C ARG A 48 3.95 -6.92 1.26
N SER A 49 4.48 -7.12 0.06
CA SER A 49 5.76 -7.83 -0.12
C SER A 49 6.92 -7.00 0.42
N LEU A 50 6.92 -5.69 0.17
CA LEU A 50 7.93 -4.77 0.72
C LEU A 50 7.97 -4.81 2.27
N CYS A 51 6.80 -4.81 2.91
CA CYS A 51 6.68 -4.96 4.36
C CYS A 51 7.26 -6.30 4.85
N ALA A 52 6.90 -7.41 4.20
CA ALA A 52 7.44 -8.72 4.56
C ALA A 52 8.97 -8.78 4.39
N ASP A 53 9.51 -8.19 3.33
CA ASP A 53 10.94 -8.16 3.07
C ASP A 53 11.69 -7.25 4.05
N LEU A 54 11.11 -6.11 4.46
CA LEU A 54 11.63 -5.29 5.55
C LEU A 54 11.70 -6.08 6.86
N GLY A 55 10.65 -6.82 7.20
CA GLY A 55 10.64 -7.69 8.39
C GLY A 55 11.78 -8.71 8.37
N LYS A 56 11.96 -9.42 7.24
CA LYS A 56 13.05 -10.38 7.05
C LYS A 56 14.42 -9.72 7.18
N ALA A 57 14.62 -8.54 6.58
CA ALA A 57 15.89 -7.81 6.64
C ALA A 57 16.25 -7.39 8.08
N LEU A 58 15.23 -7.17 8.93
CA LEU A 58 15.40 -6.89 10.36
C LEU A 58 15.56 -8.17 11.22
N GLY A 59 15.63 -9.36 10.62
CA GLY A 59 15.74 -10.63 11.32
C GLY A 59 14.44 -11.10 11.98
N SER A 60 13.30 -10.62 11.51
CA SER A 60 11.96 -10.95 12.05
C SER A 60 10.97 -11.27 10.92
N CYS A 61 9.69 -11.31 11.25
CA CYS A 61 8.58 -11.28 10.30
C CYS A 61 7.75 -10.01 10.48
N ALA A 62 7.17 -9.51 9.39
CA ALA A 62 6.27 -8.37 9.41
C ALA A 62 5.13 -8.60 8.42
N HIS A 63 3.97 -8.01 8.73
CA HIS A 63 2.83 -7.97 7.84
C HIS A 63 2.17 -6.60 7.92
N LEU A 64 1.48 -6.22 6.85
CA LEU A 64 0.83 -4.93 6.73
C LEU A 64 -0.48 -4.93 7.52
N THR A 65 -0.64 -4.01 8.46
CA THR A 65 -1.85 -3.85 9.29
C THR A 65 -2.77 -2.75 8.75
N ALA A 66 -2.20 -1.69 8.17
CA ALA A 66 -2.91 -0.60 7.52
C ALA A 66 -2.17 -0.12 6.28
N LEU A 67 -2.91 0.41 5.30
CA LEU A 67 -2.35 0.99 4.09
C LEU A 67 -3.22 2.15 3.61
N ARG A 68 -2.60 3.32 3.46
CA ARG A 68 -3.17 4.46 2.73
C ARG A 68 -2.30 4.74 1.51
N ARG A 69 -2.94 5.04 0.39
CA ARG A 69 -2.26 5.54 -0.81
C ARG A 69 -2.48 7.05 -0.85
N ASP A 70 -1.47 7.80 -0.45
CA ASP A 70 -1.57 9.25 -0.33
C ASP A 70 -1.59 9.97 -1.69
N SER A 71 -0.96 9.40 -2.72
CA SER A 71 -0.97 10.00 -4.06
C SER A 71 -0.78 8.99 -5.19
N ILE A 72 -1.14 9.42 -6.40
CA ILE A 72 -0.85 8.75 -7.66
C ILE A 72 -0.27 9.78 -8.63
N GLY A 73 1.06 9.81 -8.74
CA GLY A 73 1.72 10.87 -9.50
C GLY A 73 1.40 12.24 -8.90
N GLN A 74 0.81 13.13 -9.70
CA GLN A 74 0.44 14.48 -9.26
C GLN A 74 -0.89 14.56 -8.49
N TYR A 75 -1.68 13.48 -8.44
CA TYR A 75 -2.99 13.49 -7.79
C TYR A 75 -2.85 13.11 -6.32
N SER A 76 -3.24 14.01 -5.41
CA SER A 76 -3.31 13.74 -3.98
C SER A 76 -4.63 13.07 -3.60
N ALA A 77 -4.60 12.18 -2.62
CA ALA A 77 -5.79 11.65 -1.99
C ALA A 77 -6.55 12.70 -1.17
N ASP A 78 -5.87 13.78 -0.75
CA ASP A 78 -6.52 14.87 -0.02
C ASP A 78 -7.35 15.78 -0.96
N ASP A 79 -7.12 15.71 -2.27
CA ASP A 79 -7.94 16.35 -3.30
C ASP A 79 -9.05 15.42 -3.83
N ALA A 80 -9.14 14.19 -3.30
CA ALA A 80 -10.14 13.23 -3.73
C ALA A 80 -11.52 13.63 -3.22
N TRP A 81 -12.52 13.32 -4.03
CA TRP A 81 -13.91 13.49 -3.63
C TRP A 81 -14.26 12.43 -2.60
N GLU A 82 -14.91 12.85 -1.52
CA GLU A 82 -15.69 11.91 -0.73
C GLU A 82 -16.84 11.37 -1.58
N PHE A 83 -17.22 10.13 -1.33
CA PHE A 83 -18.23 9.46 -2.17
C PHE A 83 -19.57 10.22 -2.17
N HIS A 84 -19.94 10.79 -1.02
CA HIS A 84 -21.17 11.57 -0.88
C HIS A 84 -21.16 12.85 -1.72
N ASP A 85 -20.06 13.60 -1.72
CA ASP A 85 -19.91 14.81 -2.53
C ASP A 85 -20.06 14.47 -4.02
N LEU A 86 -19.51 13.33 -4.44
CA LEU A 86 -19.59 12.87 -5.82
C LEU A 86 -21.02 12.55 -6.21
N GLU A 87 -21.75 11.83 -5.36
CA GLU A 87 -23.15 11.48 -5.58
C GLU A 87 -24.05 12.72 -5.75
N GLU A 88 -23.83 13.75 -4.93
CA GLU A 88 -24.59 15.00 -5.05
C GLU A 88 -24.31 15.75 -6.35
N ALA A 89 -23.03 15.87 -6.73
CA ALA A 89 -22.66 16.64 -7.92
C ALA A 89 -23.14 15.98 -9.21
N ILE A 90 -23.10 14.64 -9.29
CA ILE A 90 -23.59 13.95 -10.49
C ILE A 90 -25.12 14.01 -10.56
N THR A 91 -25.83 13.87 -9.44
CA THR A 91 -27.31 13.94 -9.44
C THR A 91 -27.83 15.31 -9.88
N LYS A 92 -27.18 16.40 -9.46
CA LYS A 92 -27.54 17.77 -9.87
C LYS A 92 -27.29 18.05 -11.36
N ALA A 93 -26.48 17.24 -12.04
CA ALA A 93 -26.11 17.45 -13.45
C ALA A 93 -27.03 16.72 -14.45
N TYR A 94 -27.87 15.80 -13.99
CA TYR A 94 -28.77 15.00 -14.85
C TYR A 94 -30.25 15.44 -14.83
N PHE A 95 -30.58 16.47 -14.05
CA PHE A 95 -31.90 17.12 -13.99
C PHE A 95 -31.76 18.61 -14.27
#